data_AF-V5H5B7-F1
#
_entry.id   AF-V5H5B7-F1
#
_cell.length_a   1.000
_cell.length_b   1.000
_cell.length_c   1.000
_cell.angle_alpha   90.00
_cell.angle_beta   90.00
_cell.angle_gamma   90.00
#
_symmetry.space_group_name_H-M   'P 1'
#
loop_
_entity.id
_entity.type
_entity.pdbx_description
1 polymer ?
#
loop_
_entity_poly.entity_id
_entity_poly.type
_entity_poly.pdbx_seq_one_letter_code
_entity_poly.pdbx_strand_id
1 'polypeptide(L)'
;MQMFLVRLYIFMATSCSSPHTTSLSGATNYFKPECLMACFVFTRDIIENVKERDNDTIARHLDKLTVYYGRNDHWSPVEYHDDLRRRFPSADVRLCERGFRHAFVLDKGAEVGRMVSDWIAPLLKS
;
A
#
# COMPACT_ATOMS: atom_id res chain seq x y z
N MET A 1 -7.86 -25.41 -32.94
CA MET A 1 -7.03 -25.98 -31.84
C MET A 1 -5.65 -25.31 -31.75
N GLN A 2 -4.91 -25.19 -32.86
CA GLN A 2 -3.54 -24.64 -32.88
C GLN A 2 -3.42 -23.17 -32.42
N MET A 3 -4.35 -22.28 -32.83
CA MET A 3 -4.37 -20.88 -32.36
C MET A 3 -4.69 -20.73 -30.86
N PHE A 4 -5.44 -21.67 -30.27
CA PHE A 4 -5.74 -21.64 -28.84
C PHE A 4 -4.49 -21.95 -28.02
N LEU A 5 -3.70 -22.95 -28.43
CA LEU A 5 -2.44 -23.30 -27.79
C LEU A 5 -1.39 -22.19 -27.90
N VAL A 6 -1.32 -21.50 -29.06
CA VAL A 6 -0.42 -20.35 -29.25
C VAL A 6 -0.85 -19.18 -28.36
N ARG A 7 -2.15 -18.89 -28.27
CA ARG A 7 -2.68 -17.83 -27.38
C ARG A 7 -2.49 -18.16 -25.91
N LEU A 8 -2.69 -19.42 -25.52
CA LEU A 8 -2.46 -19.90 -24.15
C LEU A 8 -0.97 -19.86 -23.80
N TYR A 9 -0.08 -20.24 -24.71
CA TYR A 9 1.36 -20.16 -24.53
C TYR A 9 1.83 -18.72 -24.39
N ILE A 10 1.38 -17.81 -25.27
CA ILE A 10 1.69 -16.38 -25.16
C ILE A 10 1.13 -15.83 -23.85
N PHE A 11 -0.12 -16.13 -23.51
CA PHE A 11 -0.72 -15.72 -22.24
C PHE A 11 0.07 -16.23 -21.04
N MET A 12 0.49 -17.50 -20.99
CA MET A 12 1.31 -18.03 -19.89
C MET A 12 2.71 -17.40 -19.86
N ALA A 13 3.32 -17.18 -21.02
CA ALA A 13 4.64 -16.56 -21.16
C ALA A 13 4.65 -15.05 -20.85
N THR A 14 3.51 -14.35 -21.04
CA THR A 14 3.38 -12.91 -20.76
C THR A 14 2.69 -12.60 -19.43
N SER A 15 1.90 -13.53 -18.87
CA SER A 15 1.19 -13.35 -17.59
C SER A 15 2.11 -13.60 -16.40
N CYS A 16 3.16 -14.39 -16.57
CA CYS A 16 4.34 -14.29 -15.72
C CYS A 16 5.26 -13.24 -16.35
N SER A 17 5.01 -11.95 -16.07
CA SER A 17 6.11 -10.99 -16.11
C SER A 17 7.20 -11.59 -15.24
N SER A 18 8.25 -12.15 -15.86
CA SER A 18 9.39 -12.72 -15.16
C SER A 18 9.74 -11.73 -14.05
N PRO A 19 9.84 -12.17 -12.77
CA PRO A 19 10.43 -11.30 -11.78
C PRO A 19 11.73 -10.83 -12.42
N HIS A 20 11.92 -9.52 -12.49
CA HIS A 20 13.15 -8.93 -12.96
C HIS A 20 14.27 -9.69 -12.22
N THR A 21 15.35 -10.11 -12.88
CA THR A 21 16.35 -10.99 -12.23
C THR A 21 16.88 -10.42 -10.90
N THR A 22 16.78 -9.10 -10.72
CA THR A 22 17.01 -8.36 -9.47
C THR A 22 16.00 -8.65 -8.35
N SER A 23 14.73 -8.94 -8.66
CA SER A 23 13.68 -9.30 -7.70
C SER A 23 13.97 -10.62 -6.98
N LEU A 24 14.57 -11.61 -7.66
CA LEU A 24 14.94 -12.88 -7.02
C LEU A 24 16.06 -12.68 -5.99
N SER A 25 17.11 -11.94 -6.36
CA SER A 25 18.19 -11.58 -5.43
C SER A 25 17.66 -10.80 -4.23
N GLY A 26 16.77 -9.83 -4.48
CA GLY A 26 16.05 -9.11 -3.42
C GLY A 26 15.24 -10.03 -2.52
N ALA A 27 14.48 -10.97 -3.09
CA ALA A 27 13.69 -11.94 -2.33
C ALA A 27 14.59 -12.84 -1.45
N THR A 28 15.73 -13.28 -1.97
CA THR A 28 16.67 -14.12 -1.20
C THR A 28 17.30 -13.39 -0.01
N ASN A 29 17.39 -12.05 -0.06
CA ASN A 29 17.91 -11.27 1.08
C ASN A 29 17.03 -11.42 2.33
N TYR A 30 15.72 -11.68 2.19
CA TYR A 30 14.85 -11.90 3.36
C TYR A 30 15.23 -13.13 4.18
N PHE A 31 15.99 -14.09 3.60
CA PHE A 31 16.47 -15.27 4.31
C PHE A 31 17.82 -15.07 5.00
N LYS A 32 18.44 -13.89 4.88
CA LYS A 32 19.64 -13.57 5.65
C LYS A 32 19.31 -13.53 7.14
N PRO A 33 20.16 -14.08 8.03
CA PRO A 33 19.89 -14.13 9.46
C PRO A 33 19.54 -12.77 10.08
N GLU A 34 20.18 -11.70 9.62
CA GLU A 34 19.97 -10.34 10.12
C GLU A 34 18.58 -9.81 9.73
N CYS A 35 18.13 -10.10 8.50
CA CYS A 35 16.80 -9.74 8.04
C CYS A 35 15.72 -10.51 8.79
N LEU A 36 15.90 -11.82 8.97
CA LEU A 36 14.97 -12.65 9.74
C LEU A 36 14.88 -12.19 11.21
N MET A 37 16.02 -11.89 11.83
CA MET A 37 16.04 -11.37 13.21
C MET A 37 15.30 -10.03 13.31
N ALA A 38 15.54 -9.12 12.37
CA ALA A 38 14.82 -7.85 12.32
C ALA A 38 13.30 -8.06 12.20
N CYS A 39 12.86 -8.96 11.32
CA CYS A 39 11.44 -9.30 11.18
C CYS A 39 10.84 -9.86 12.48
N PHE A 40 11.53 -10.78 13.17
CA PHE A 40 11.00 -11.38 14.40
C PHE A 40 10.96 -10.40 15.57
N VAL A 41 12.01 -9.60 15.76
CA VAL A 41 12.05 -8.59 16.82
C VAL A 41 10.98 -7.53 16.58
N PHE A 42 10.86 -7.02 15.35
CA PHE A 42 9.83 -6.05 14.98
C PHE A 42 8.41 -6.61 15.13
N THR A 43 8.17 -7.85 14.69
CA THR A 43 6.85 -8.48 14.83
C THR A 43 6.48 -8.67 16.30
N ARG A 44 7.45 -9.11 17.14
CA ARG A 44 7.23 -9.24 18.58
C ARG A 44 6.88 -7.89 19.20
N ASP A 45 7.62 -6.84 18.87
CA ASP A 45 7.38 -5.48 19.38
C ASP A 45 6.00 -4.95 18.98
N ILE A 46 5.58 -5.12 17.71
CA ILE A 46 4.23 -4.75 17.27
C ILE A 46 3.17 -5.48 18.09
N ILE A 47 3.29 -6.80 18.22
CA ILE A 47 2.30 -7.62 18.94
C ILE A 47 2.24 -7.21 20.40
N GLU A 48 3.37 -6.89 21.02
CA GLU A 48 3.47 -6.52 22.43
C GLU A 48 2.96 -5.11 22.71
N ASN A 49 3.24 -4.14 21.83
CA ASN A 49 3.04 -2.71 22.12
C ASN A 49 1.91 -2.04 21.33
N VAL A 50 1.57 -2.51 20.12
CA VAL A 50 0.53 -1.89 19.29
C VAL A 50 -0.82 -2.54 19.61
N LYS A 51 -1.51 -2.03 20.63
CA LYS A 51 -2.82 -2.53 21.06
C LYS A 51 -3.99 -1.83 20.39
N GLU A 52 -3.83 -0.55 20.12
CA GLU A 52 -4.87 0.31 19.56
C GLU A 52 -4.26 1.45 18.77
N ARG A 53 -5.09 2.11 17.96
CA ARG A 53 -4.68 3.29 17.20
C ARG A 53 -4.48 4.46 18.14
N ASP A 54 -3.31 5.11 18.08
CA ASP A 54 -3.01 6.33 18.83
C ASP A 54 -3.82 7.53 18.31
N ASN A 55 -5.04 7.64 18.83
CA ASN A 55 -5.97 8.70 18.47
C ASN A 55 -5.50 10.08 18.94
N ASP A 56 -4.71 10.16 20.01
CA ASP A 56 -4.28 11.43 20.59
C ASP A 56 -3.23 12.11 19.71
N THR A 57 -2.28 11.33 19.21
CA THR A 57 -1.28 11.82 18.24
C THR A 57 -1.93 12.22 16.93
N ILE A 58 -2.88 11.42 16.42
CA ILE A 58 -3.64 11.76 15.21
C ILE A 58 -4.39 13.09 15.42
N ALA A 59 -5.14 13.23 16.52
CA ALA A 59 -5.90 14.43 16.83
C ALA A 59 -5.03 15.69 16.86
N ARG A 60 -3.83 15.58 17.44
CA ARG A 60 -2.86 16.69 17.59
C ARG A 60 -2.29 17.17 16.25
N HIS A 61 -2.30 16.33 15.22
CA HIS A 61 -1.62 16.58 13.95
C HIS A 61 -2.55 16.43 12.74
N LEU A 62 -3.87 16.51 12.93
CA LEU A 62 -4.86 16.35 11.85
C LEU A 62 -4.61 17.30 10.67
N ASP A 63 -4.12 18.51 10.94
CA ASP A 63 -3.78 19.52 9.94
C ASP A 63 -2.65 19.10 9.00
N LYS A 64 -1.87 18.08 9.37
CA LYS A 64 -0.70 17.58 8.62
C LYS A 64 -0.94 16.22 7.97
N LEU A 65 -2.09 15.60 8.23
CA LEU A 65 -2.38 14.24 7.82
C LEU A 65 -3.42 14.21 6.70
N THR A 66 -3.02 13.66 5.55
CA THR A 66 -3.94 13.13 4.55
C THR A 66 -3.90 11.60 4.65
N VAL A 67 -5.02 10.98 4.99
CA VAL A 67 -5.12 9.52 5.11
C VAL A 67 -5.84 8.96 3.90
N TYR A 68 -5.18 8.04 3.19
CA TYR A 68 -5.64 7.50 1.93
C TYR A 68 -5.97 6.01 2.06
N TYR A 69 -7.14 5.62 1.57
CA TYR A 69 -7.61 4.24 1.50
C TYR A 69 -8.01 3.86 0.06
N GLY A 70 -7.82 2.60 -0.30
CA GLY A 70 -8.32 2.05 -1.56
C GLY A 70 -9.65 1.31 -1.35
N ARG A 71 -10.63 1.51 -2.24
CA ARG A 71 -11.93 0.82 -2.19
C ARG A 71 -11.79 -0.72 -2.20
N ASN A 72 -10.80 -1.22 -2.93
CA ASN A 72 -10.56 -2.66 -3.13
C ASN A 72 -9.30 -3.14 -2.40
N ASP A 73 -8.88 -2.45 -1.34
CA ASP A 73 -7.74 -2.84 -0.55
C ASP A 73 -8.13 -3.93 0.47
N HIS A 74 -7.76 -5.18 0.19
CA HIS A 74 -8.05 -6.30 1.08
C HIS A 74 -7.14 -6.37 2.33
N TRP A 75 -6.08 -5.55 2.39
CA TRP A 75 -5.19 -5.46 3.54
C TRP A 75 -5.65 -4.36 4.51
N SER A 76 -6.34 -3.35 3.99
CA SER A 76 -6.97 -2.29 4.77
C SER A 76 -8.45 -2.15 4.35
N PRO A 77 -9.35 -2.94 4.98
CA PRO A 77 -10.77 -2.91 4.67
C PRO A 77 -11.40 -1.52 4.79
N VAL A 78 -12.45 -1.26 4.00
CA VAL A 78 -13.14 0.04 3.93
C VAL A 78 -13.71 0.48 5.29
N GLU A 79 -14.03 -0.47 6.16
CA GLU A 79 -14.51 -0.21 7.52
C GLU A 79 -13.51 0.64 8.33
N TYR A 80 -12.21 0.54 8.05
CA TYR A 80 -11.18 1.35 8.71
C TYR A 80 -11.18 2.81 8.23
N HIS A 81 -11.46 3.04 6.95
CA HIS A 81 -11.73 4.38 6.43
C HIS A 81 -12.94 4.99 7.14
N ASP A 82 -14.04 4.22 7.21
CA ASP A 82 -15.29 4.69 7.79
C ASP A 82 -15.16 4.96 9.30
N ASP A 83 -14.38 4.13 10.01
CA ASP A 83 -14.03 4.37 11.40
C ASP A 83 -13.26 5.67 11.61
N LEU A 84 -12.18 5.86 10.85
CA LEU A 84 -11.35 7.05 11.00
C LEU A 84 -12.13 8.33 10.69
N ARG A 85 -12.95 8.30 9.63
CA ARG A 85 -13.81 9.44 9.24
C ARG A 85 -14.88 9.74 10.29
N ARG A 86 -15.45 8.71 10.94
CA ARG A 86 -16.40 8.89 12.05
C ARG A 86 -15.71 9.46 13.28
N ARG A 87 -14.49 8.99 13.58
CA ARG A 87 -13.73 9.44 14.76
C ARG A 87 -13.20 10.87 14.61
N PHE A 88 -12.76 11.25 13.41
CA PHE A 88 -12.20 12.55 13.10
C PHE A 88 -12.92 13.18 11.90
N PRO A 89 -14.11 13.78 12.09
CA PRO A 89 -14.92 14.31 10.99
C PRO A 89 -14.25 15.44 10.20
N SER A 90 -13.29 16.15 10.80
CA SER A 90 -12.50 17.21 10.17
C SER A 90 -11.22 16.73 9.49
N ALA A 91 -10.87 15.45 9.62
CA ALA A 91 -9.65 14.90 9.03
C ALA A 91 -9.77 14.78 7.51
N ASP A 92 -8.66 14.98 6.81
CA ASP A 92 -8.56 14.71 5.38
C ASP A 92 -8.41 13.20 5.14
N VAL A 93 -9.55 12.51 5.12
CA VAL A 93 -9.64 11.07 4.89
C VAL A 93 -10.26 10.80 3.51
N ARG A 94 -9.49 10.16 2.63
CA ARG A 94 -9.79 9.97 1.22
C ARG A 94 -9.97 8.49 0.89
N LEU A 95 -10.98 8.20 0.09
CA LEU A 95 -11.27 6.85 -0.41
C LEU A 95 -11.16 6.83 -1.93
N CYS A 96 -10.33 5.94 -2.45
CA CYS A 96 -10.03 5.85 -3.87
C CYS A 96 -10.84 4.76 -4.56
N GLU A 97 -11.68 5.18 -5.50
CA GLU A 97 -12.51 4.28 -6.33
C GLU A 97 -11.79 3.74 -7.57
N ARG A 98 -10.52 4.13 -7.79
CA ARG A 98 -9.78 3.78 -9.02
C ARG A 98 -9.34 2.31 -9.08
N GLY A 99 -9.68 1.51 -8.07
CA GLY A 99 -9.39 0.08 -8.03
C GLY A 99 -7.90 -0.27 -7.90
N PHE A 100 -7.08 0.64 -7.35
CA PHE A 100 -5.67 0.36 -7.09
C PHE A 100 -5.51 -0.70 -6.01
N ARG A 101 -4.60 -1.66 -6.24
CA ARG A 101 -4.24 -2.67 -5.23
C ARG A 101 -3.42 -2.04 -4.12
N HIS A 102 -3.36 -2.70 -2.96
CA HIS A 102 -2.53 -2.28 -1.83
C HIS A 102 -1.08 -1.98 -2.25
N ALA A 103 -0.47 -2.92 -2.99
CA ALA A 103 0.87 -2.77 -3.55
C ALA A 103 0.87 -1.96 -4.87
N PHE A 104 0.19 -0.80 -4.91
CA PHE A 104 0.09 0.06 -6.08
C PHE A 104 1.46 0.54 -6.60
N VAL A 105 2.49 0.53 -5.77
CA VAL A 105 3.87 0.88 -6.16
C VAL A 105 4.43 -0.03 -7.26
N LEU A 106 3.87 -1.23 -7.42
CA LEU A 106 4.34 -2.19 -8.41
C LEU A 106 3.85 -1.89 -9.83
N ASP A 107 2.72 -1.20 -10.00
CA ASP A 107 2.08 -1.01 -11.31
C ASP A 107 1.35 0.33 -11.51
N LYS A 108 1.06 1.06 -10.43
CA LYS A 108 0.25 2.29 -10.40
C LYS A 108 0.96 3.47 -9.72
N GLY A 109 2.27 3.35 -9.46
CA GLY A 109 3.08 4.35 -8.76
C GLY A 109 3.02 5.75 -9.39
N ALA A 110 3.09 5.85 -10.72
CA ALA A 110 3.00 7.14 -11.41
C ALA A 110 1.61 7.80 -11.28
N GLU A 111 0.54 7.00 -11.31
CA GLU A 111 -0.84 7.48 -11.18
C GLU A 111 -1.11 7.97 -9.76
N VAL A 112 -0.67 7.23 -8.74
CA VAL A 112 -0.76 7.64 -7.33
C VAL A 112 0.13 8.84 -7.05
N GLY A 113 1.35 8.87 -7.60
CA GLY A 113 2.27 10.00 -7.46
C GLY A 113 1.70 11.31 -8.00
N ARG A 114 1.01 11.26 -9.16
CA ARG A 114 0.30 12.42 -9.70
C ARG A 114 -0.83 12.87 -8.78
N MET A 115 -1.64 11.94 -8.26
CA MET A 115 -2.69 12.27 -7.29
C MET A 115 -2.13 12.99 -6.07
N VAL A 116 -1.09 12.44 -5.45
CA VAL A 116 -0.46 13.02 -4.26
C VAL A 116 0.14 14.40 -4.57
N SER A 117 0.79 14.55 -5.73
CA SER A 117 1.31 15.85 -6.19
C SER A 117 0.21 16.90 -6.30
N ASP A 118 -0.95 16.55 -6.86
CA ASP A 118 -2.08 17.47 -7.00
C ASP A 118 -2.64 17.89 -5.63
N TRP A 119 -2.54 17.02 -4.62
CA TRP A 119 -2.98 17.32 -3.25
C TRP A 119 -2.03 18.25 -2.51
N ILE A 120 -0.72 18.09 -2.75
CA ILE A 120 0.32 18.87 -2.08
C ILE A 120 0.52 20.22 -2.76
N ALA A 121 0.34 20.33 -4.08
CA ALA A 121 0.65 21.55 -4.85
C ALA A 121 -0.01 22.84 -4.30
N PRO A 122 -1.27 22.84 -3.81
CA PRO A 122 -1.86 24.02 -3.17
C PRO A 122 -1.19 24.41 -1.84
N LEU A 123 -0.65 23.43 -1.10
CA LEU A 123 0.01 23.64 0.20
C LEU A 123 1.40 24.26 0.06
N LEU A 124 2.03 24.14 -1.12
CA LEU A 124 3.35 24.72 -1.39
C LEU A 124 3.30 26.19 -1.80
N LYS A 125 2.10 26.72 -2.07
CA LYS A 125 1.90 28.12 -2.52
C LYS A 125 1.59 29.07 -1.36
N SER A 126 1.62 28.59 -0.12
CA SER A 126 1.44 29.37 1.11
C SER A 126 2.76 29.93 1.63
#